data_AF-A0A8X7CG72-F1
#
_entry.id   AF-A0A8X7CG72-F1
#
_cell.length_a   1.000
_cell.length_b   1.000
_cell.length_c   1.000
_cell.angle_alpha   90.00
_cell.angle_beta   90.00
_cell.angle_gamma   90.00
#
_symmetry.space_group_name_H-M   'P 1'
#
loop_
_entity.id
_entity.type
_entity.pdbx_description
1 polymer ?
#
loop_
_entity_poly.entity_id
_entity_poly.type
_entity_poly.pdbx_seq_one_letter_code
_entity_poly.pdbx_strand_id
1 'polypeptide(L)'
;MPKRKCSFNVSLQAKHPFIKQINSLSDVRCEKCRAEFSVSHIGAGDIEQRLKSEKHKSAYRAAAQSSSMLNFFKKSDEATSKDLDITAAEVVGAYHTIQENHSFRSNECASK
;
A
#
# COMPACT_ATOMS: atom_id res chain seq x y z
N MET A 1 -33.41 -7.42 32.68
CA MET A 1 -32.95 -6.01 32.69
C MET A 1 -32.12 -5.76 31.43
N PRO A 2 -32.45 -4.77 30.58
CA PRO A 2 -31.62 -4.45 29.41
C PRO A 2 -30.24 -3.97 29.88
N LYS A 3 -29.16 -4.61 29.43
CA LYS A 3 -27.80 -4.13 29.70
C LYS A 3 -27.61 -2.80 28.95
N ARG A 4 -27.06 -1.78 29.64
CA ARG A 4 -26.77 -0.47 29.03
C ARG A 4 -25.77 -0.66 27.89
N LYS A 5 -26.05 -0.07 26.73
CA LYS A 5 -25.12 -0.08 25.59
C LYS A 5 -23.94 0.85 25.89
N CYS A 6 -22.73 0.40 25.58
CA CYS A 6 -21.54 1.24 25.65
C CYS A 6 -21.44 2.14 24.40
N SER A 7 -20.94 3.36 24.58
CA SER A 7 -20.64 4.30 23.48
C SER A 7 -19.13 4.51 23.37
N PHE A 8 -18.67 4.85 22.17
CA PHE A 8 -17.30 5.26 21.93
C PHE A 8 -17.07 6.61 22.60
N ASN A 9 -16.04 6.69 23.47
CA ASN A 9 -15.74 7.87 24.27
C ASN A 9 -14.30 8.32 24.03
N VAL A 10 -13.98 9.54 24.49
CA VAL A 10 -12.64 10.13 24.33
C VAL A 10 -11.55 9.27 24.97
N SER A 11 -11.85 8.59 26.08
CA SER A 11 -10.89 7.68 26.75
C SER A 11 -10.55 6.45 25.90
N LEU A 12 -11.52 5.88 25.19
CA LEU A 12 -11.32 4.76 24.27
C LEU A 12 -10.57 5.22 23.03
N GLN A 13 -10.88 6.41 22.51
CA GLN A 13 -10.16 7.00 21.39
C GLN A 13 -8.69 7.29 21.74
N ALA A 14 -8.41 7.78 22.94
CA ALA A 14 -7.04 8.01 23.41
C ALA A 14 -6.23 6.71 23.53
N LYS A 15 -6.86 5.61 23.98
CA LYS A 15 -6.22 4.28 24.05
C LYS A 15 -6.04 3.63 22.67
N HIS A 16 -6.96 3.90 21.75
CA HIS A 16 -6.98 3.29 20.42
C HIS A 16 -7.14 4.36 19.33
N PRO A 17 -6.09 5.14 19.03
CA PRO A 17 -6.18 6.27 18.10
C PRO A 17 -6.50 5.87 16.65
N PHE A 18 -6.25 4.61 16.28
CA PHE A 18 -6.55 4.05 14.95
C PHE A 18 -8.01 3.60 14.81
N ILE A 19 -8.85 3.81 15.82
CA ILE A 19 -10.28 3.49 15.80
C ILE A 19 -11.05 4.80 15.68
N LYS A 20 -11.87 4.90 14.64
CA LYS A 20 -12.70 6.08 14.37
C LYS A 20 -14.16 5.74 14.50
N GLN A 21 -14.92 6.64 15.11
CA GLN A 21 -16.38 6.54 15.11
C GLN A 21 -16.93 6.76 13.69
N ILE A 22 -18.01 6.06 13.36
CA ILE A 22 -18.69 6.17 12.06
C ILE A 22 -20.10 6.76 12.29
N ASN A 23 -21.15 5.98 12.01
CA ASN A 23 -22.54 6.42 11.92
C ASN A 23 -23.17 6.61 13.31
N SER A 24 -22.97 5.64 14.20
CA SER A 24 -23.58 5.64 15.53
C SER A 24 -22.56 5.95 16.61
N LEU A 25 -23.03 6.38 17.79
CA LEU A 25 -22.19 6.56 18.98
C LEU A 25 -21.40 5.31 19.38
N SER A 26 -21.86 4.12 18.99
CA SER A 26 -21.22 2.84 19.31
C SER A 26 -20.58 2.15 18.10
N ASP A 27 -20.75 2.68 16.89
CA ASP A 27 -20.24 2.03 15.68
C ASP A 27 -18.89 2.66 15.30
N VAL A 28 -17.90 1.80 15.16
CA VAL A 28 -16.51 2.21 14.97
C VAL A 28 -15.86 1.44 13.83
N ARG A 29 -14.88 2.08 13.21
CA ARG A 29 -14.02 1.52 12.17
C ARG A 29 -12.60 1.43 12.69
N CYS A 30 -11.98 0.28 12.50
CA CYS A 30 -10.53 0.18 12.65
C CYS A 30 -9.85 0.60 11.35
N GLU A 31 -8.97 1.59 11.38
CA GLU A 31 -8.25 2.05 10.18
C GLU A 31 -7.21 1.05 9.67
N LYS A 32 -6.66 0.22 10.56
CA LYS A 32 -5.63 -0.78 10.21
C LYS A 32 -6.18 -1.92 9.37
N CYS A 33 -7.35 -2.44 9.74
CA CYS A 33 -7.99 -3.55 9.01
C CYS A 33 -9.26 -3.12 8.25
N ARG A 34 -9.58 -1.82 8.24
CA ARG A 34 -10.71 -1.16 7.57
C ARG A 34 -12.10 -1.70 7.89
N ALA A 35 -12.22 -2.57 8.89
CA ALA A 35 -13.47 -3.20 9.27
C ALA A 35 -14.26 -2.38 10.28
N GLU A 36 -15.58 -2.49 10.15
CA GLU A 36 -16.56 -1.83 10.98
C GLU A 36 -17.09 -2.81 12.01
N PHE A 37 -17.28 -2.36 13.25
CA PHE A 37 -17.81 -3.15 14.35
C PHE A 37 -18.44 -2.25 15.41
N SER A 38 -19.23 -2.83 16.30
CA SER A 38 -19.89 -2.09 17.38
C SER A 38 -19.19 -2.33 18.71
N VAL A 39 -18.97 -1.25 19.48
CA VAL A 39 -18.50 -1.29 20.87
C VAL A 39 -19.64 -1.31 21.88
N SER A 40 -20.88 -1.56 21.42
CA SER A 40 -22.08 -1.42 22.25
C SER A 40 -22.22 -2.48 23.35
N HIS A 41 -21.48 -3.60 23.26
CA HIS A 41 -21.65 -4.74 24.16
C HIS A 41 -20.73 -4.67 25.38
N ILE A 42 -19.42 -4.57 25.15
CA ILE A 42 -18.36 -4.64 26.16
C ILE A 42 -17.45 -3.40 26.09
N GLY A 43 -17.61 -2.55 25.08
CA GLY A 43 -16.82 -1.33 24.95
C GLY A 43 -15.38 -1.67 24.54
N ALA A 44 -14.45 -1.54 25.49
CA ALA A 44 -13.04 -1.88 25.28
C ALA A 44 -12.84 -3.36 24.93
N GLY A 45 -13.64 -4.26 25.52
CA GLY A 45 -13.53 -5.70 25.24
C GLY A 45 -13.81 -6.05 23.78
N ASP A 46 -14.76 -5.36 23.14
CA ASP A 46 -15.08 -5.55 21.73
C ASP A 46 -13.89 -5.13 20.83
N ILE A 47 -13.17 -4.08 21.24
CA ILE A 47 -11.93 -3.64 20.58
C ILE A 47 -10.84 -4.70 20.72
N GLU A 48 -10.58 -5.18 21.94
CA GLU A 48 -9.56 -6.21 22.18
C GLU A 48 -9.86 -7.50 21.42
N GLN A 49 -11.12 -7.92 21.38
CA GLN A 49 -11.56 -9.06 20.59
C GLN A 49 -11.31 -8.84 19.09
N ARG A 50 -11.59 -7.63 18.59
CA ARG A 50 -11.29 -7.29 17.19
C ARG A 50 -9.78 -7.38 16.92
N LEU A 51 -8.93 -6.91 17.82
CA LEU A 51 -7.46 -6.99 17.67
C LEU A 51 -6.96 -8.44 17.65
N LYS A 52 -7.59 -9.33 18.42
CA LYS A 52 -7.24 -10.77 18.46
C LYS A 52 -7.73 -11.55 17.23
N SER A 53 -8.73 -11.04 16.51
CA SER A 53 -9.31 -11.74 15.36
C SER A 53 -8.33 -11.91 14.20
N GLU A 54 -8.45 -13.01 13.47
CA GLU A 54 -7.54 -13.35 12.38
C GLU A 54 -7.54 -12.31 11.26
N LYS A 55 -8.71 -11.73 10.94
CA LYS A 55 -8.83 -10.64 9.97
C LYS A 55 -8.01 -9.41 10.34
N HIS A 56 -7.83 -9.11 11.64
CA HIS A 56 -6.97 -8.00 12.05
C HIS A 56 -5.50 -8.37 11.87
N LYS A 57 -5.11 -9.55 12.35
CA LYS A 57 -3.73 -10.05 12.29
C LYS A 57 -3.24 -10.17 10.84
N SER A 58 -4.06 -10.71 9.95
CA SER A 58 -3.72 -10.84 8.53
C SER A 58 -3.56 -9.48 7.86
N ALA A 59 -4.49 -8.54 8.08
CA ALA A 59 -4.38 -7.18 7.55
C ALA A 59 -3.16 -6.43 8.10
N TYR A 60 -2.84 -6.61 9.38
CA TYR A 60 -1.67 -6.02 10.01
C TYR A 60 -0.37 -6.57 9.40
N ARG A 61 -0.28 -7.90 9.23
CA ARG A 61 0.88 -8.56 8.58
C ARG A 61 1.03 -8.10 7.14
N ALA A 62 -0.06 -8.05 6.38
CA ALA A 62 -0.05 -7.59 4.99
C ALA A 62 0.44 -6.14 4.89
N ALA A 63 -0.03 -5.24 5.76
CA ALA A 63 0.42 -3.86 5.79
C ALA A 63 1.91 -3.70 6.19
N ALA A 64 2.41 -4.57 7.07
CA ALA A 64 3.82 -4.57 7.46
C ALA A 64 4.75 -5.13 6.36
N GLN A 65 4.25 -6.06 5.54
CA GLN A 65 5.01 -6.67 4.44
C GLN A 65 4.87 -5.92 3.11
N SER A 66 3.82 -5.11 2.95
CA SER A 66 3.61 -4.34 1.73
C SER A 66 4.63 -3.20 1.61
N SER A 67 5.42 -3.22 0.54
CA SER A 67 6.16 -2.04 0.10
C SER A 67 5.27 -1.17 -0.80
N SER A 68 5.59 0.12 -0.87
CA SER A 68 4.92 1.01 -1.83
C SER A 68 5.22 0.53 -3.26
N MET A 69 4.19 0.39 -4.10
CA MET A 69 4.40 0.07 -5.52
C MET A 69 5.26 1.12 -6.23
N LEU A 70 5.30 2.35 -5.70
CA LEU A 70 6.16 3.43 -6.18
C LEU A 70 7.66 3.06 -6.13
N ASN A 71 8.06 2.14 -5.26
CA ASN A 71 9.46 1.69 -5.18
C ASN A 71 9.89 0.86 -6.40
N PHE A 72 8.96 0.34 -7.20
CA PHE A 72 9.29 -0.39 -8.42
C PHE A 72 9.44 0.52 -9.65
N PHE A 73 8.92 1.74 -9.58
CA PHE A 73 9.10 2.71 -10.65
C PHE A 73 10.45 3.38 -10.53
N LYS A 74 11.12 3.60 -11.67
CA LYS A 74 12.30 4.47 -11.71
C LYS A 74 11.88 5.86 -11.21
N LYS A 75 12.65 6.41 -10.28
CA LYS A 75 12.53 7.80 -9.87
C LYS A 75 13.00 8.65 -11.04
N SER A 76 12.14 9.53 -11.54
CA SER A 76 12.36 10.29 -12.77
C SER A 76 13.22 11.55 -12.58
N ASP A 77 13.74 11.76 -11.38
CA ASP A 77 14.33 13.05 -11.03
C ASP A 77 15.66 13.29 -11.78
N GLU A 78 16.49 12.26 -11.96
CA GLU A 78 17.73 12.34 -12.75
C GLU A 78 18.11 10.97 -13.36
N ALA A 79 18.74 11.00 -14.54
CA ALA A 79 19.27 9.80 -15.19
C ALA A 79 20.45 9.25 -14.39
N THR A 80 20.42 7.95 -14.07
CA THR A 80 21.56 7.29 -13.39
C THR A 80 22.70 7.09 -14.40
N SER A 81 23.94 6.96 -13.94
CA SER A 81 25.09 6.60 -14.82
C SER A 81 24.81 5.37 -15.69
N LYS A 82 24.18 4.34 -15.11
CA LYS A 82 23.73 3.15 -15.86
C LYS A 82 22.72 3.46 -16.96
N ASP A 83 21.85 4.45 -16.76
CA ASP A 83 20.88 4.85 -17.78
C ASP A 83 21.58 5.53 -18.96
N LEU A 84 22.61 6.33 -18.67
CA LEU A 84 23.44 6.96 -19.69
C LEU A 84 24.25 5.91 -20.47
N ASP A 85 24.81 4.90 -19.79
CA ASP A 85 25.54 3.80 -20.43
C ASP A 85 24.62 2.98 -21.37
N ILE A 86 23.41 2.63 -20.91
CA ILE A 86 22.41 1.94 -21.73
C ILE A 86 22.02 2.81 -22.94
N THR A 87 21.73 4.09 -22.71
CA THR A 87 21.39 5.03 -23.78
C THR A 87 22.51 5.14 -24.81
N ALA A 88 23.77 5.22 -24.37
CA ALA A 88 24.91 5.28 -25.27
C ALA A 88 25.01 4.01 -26.13
N ALA A 89 24.83 2.82 -25.53
CA ALA A 89 24.84 1.55 -26.26
C ALA A 89 23.71 1.48 -27.31
N GLU A 90 22.49 1.88 -26.93
CA GLU A 90 21.33 1.90 -27.83
C GLU A 90 21.53 2.89 -28.99
N VAL A 91 22.03 4.10 -28.71
CA VAL A 91 22.29 5.13 -29.72
C VAL A 91 23.38 4.69 -30.69
N VAL A 92 24.46 4.09 -30.20
CA VAL A 92 25.52 3.53 -31.06
C VAL A 92 24.99 2.41 -31.94
N GLY A 93 24.17 1.52 -31.40
CA GLY A 93 23.51 0.45 -32.17
C GLY A 93 22.61 1.00 -33.27
N ALA A 94 21.81 2.02 -32.96
CA ALA A 94 20.95 2.69 -33.93
C ALA A 94 21.76 3.35 -35.05
N TYR A 95 22.81 4.10 -34.69
CA TYR A 95 23.69 4.76 -35.65
C TYR A 95 24.38 3.77 -36.60
N HIS A 96 24.95 2.70 -36.05
CA HIS A 96 25.62 1.67 -36.84
C HIS A 96 24.64 0.97 -37.80
N THR A 97 23.42 0.67 -37.36
CA THR A 97 22.38 0.08 -38.22
C THR A 97 22.06 0.96 -39.43
N ILE A 98 21.98 2.29 -39.22
CA ILE A 98 21.75 3.26 -40.31
C ILE A 98 22.95 3.35 -41.25
N GLN A 99 24.18 3.32 -40.73
CA GLN A 99 25.40 3.31 -41.56
C GLN A 99 25.44 2.12 -42.52
N GLU A 100 25.01 0.95 -42.06
CA GLU A 100 24.93 -0.27 -42.88
C GLU A 100 23.72 -0.26 -43.84
N ASN A 101 23.03 0.89 -44.02
CA ASN A 101 21.80 1.04 -44.80
C ASN A 101 20.65 0.10 -44.39
N HIS A 102 20.70 -0.45 -43.17
CA HIS A 102 19.63 -1.24 -42.61
C HIS A 102 18.62 -0.32 -41.92
N SER A 103 17.34 -0.70 -42.01
CA SER A 103 16.30 -0.02 -41.22
C SER A 103 16.50 -0.38 -39.76
N PHE A 104 16.38 0.60 -38.86
CA PHE A 104 16.39 0.35 -37.41
C PHE A 104 15.41 -0.77 -37.01
N ARG A 105 14.23 -0.81 -37.64
CA ARG A 105 13.20 -1.84 -37.42
C ARG A 105 13.61 -3.23 -37.89
N SER A 106 14.55 -3.34 -38.83
CA SER A 106 15.06 -4.64 -39.27
C SER A 106 16.04 -5.27 -38.28
N ASN A 107 16.51 -4.50 -37.29
CA ASN A 107 17.49 -4.95 -36.30
C ASN A 107 16.88 -5.22 -34.91
N GLU A 108 15.54 -5.14 -34.76
CA GLU A 108 14.83 -5.45 -33.50
C GLU A 108 15.11 -6.86 -32.98
N CYS A 109 15.39 -7.83 -33.87
CA CYS A 109 15.76 -9.19 -33.45
C CYS A 109 17.17 -9.32 -32.86
N ALA A 110 18.07 -8.36 -33.12
CA ALA A 110 19.46 -8.39 -32.67
C ALA A 110 19.71 -7.53 -31.41
N SER A 111 18.78 -6.64 -31.07
CA SER A 111 18.78 -5.89 -29.82
C SER A 111 18.47 -6.85 -28.65
N LYS A 112 19.51 -7.25 -27.91
CA LYS A 112 19.41 -8.06 -26.68
C LYS A 112 19.41 -7.19 -25.44
#